data_AF-A0A1G6XIC0-F1
#
_entry.id   AF-A0A1G6XIC0-F1
#
_cell.length_a   1.000
_cell.length_b   1.000
_cell.length_c   1.000
_cell.angle_alpha   90.00
_cell.angle_beta   90.00
_cell.angle_gamma   90.00
#
_symmetry.space_group_name_H-M   'P 1'
#
loop_
_entity.id
_entity.type
_entity.pdbx_description
1 polymer ?
#
loop_
_entity_poly.entity_id
_entity_poly.type
_entity_poly.pdbx_seq_one_letter_code
_entity_poly.pdbx_strand_id
1 'polypeptide(L)'
;MTRRISLPGAAELYQSTPANPPEQADWFDPATPAEQAPRPPVRPTPRQKHTSKITVYVSDEELLALEHARLALRATHGLAVDRGRVVREAVAVVLADLDEHGEDSVLVRRLRQGTGK
;
A
#
# COMPACT_ATOMS: atom_id res chain seq x y z
N MET A 1 10.62 -18.87 -43.88
CA MET A 1 11.48 -19.30 -42.76
C MET A 1 11.49 -18.18 -41.72
N THR A 2 10.92 -18.42 -40.54
CA THR A 2 10.74 -17.38 -39.52
C THR A 2 11.98 -17.32 -38.62
N ARG A 3 12.76 -16.25 -38.74
CA ARG A 3 13.98 -16.04 -37.94
C ARG A 3 13.56 -15.60 -36.54
N ARG A 4 13.72 -16.48 -35.54
CA ARG A 4 13.61 -16.07 -34.13
C ARG A 4 14.80 -15.18 -33.79
N ILE A 5 14.52 -13.92 -33.45
CA ILE A 5 15.52 -12.99 -32.92
C ILE A 5 15.68 -13.32 -31.44
N SER A 6 16.89 -13.69 -31.03
CA SER A 6 17.21 -13.90 -29.63
C SER A 6 17.33 -12.54 -28.93
N LEU A 7 16.50 -12.33 -27.91
CA LEU A 7 16.63 -11.18 -27.02
C LEU A 7 17.71 -11.45 -25.97
N PRO A 8 18.52 -10.44 -25.60
CA PRO A 8 19.54 -10.60 -24.56
C PRO A 8 18.89 -11.01 -23.24
N GLY A 9 19.49 -11.99 -22.57
CA GLY A 9 19.00 -12.51 -21.29
C GLY A 9 19.20 -11.51 -20.16
N ALA A 10 18.43 -11.66 -19.08
CA ALA A 10 18.54 -10.78 -17.91
C ALA A 10 19.98 -10.67 -17.36
N ALA A 11 20.76 -11.75 -17.44
CA ALA A 11 22.16 -11.77 -17.02
C ALA A 11 23.07 -10.80 -17.81
N GLU A 12 22.72 -10.48 -19.06
CA GLU A 12 23.46 -9.51 -19.88
C GLU A 12 23.10 -8.05 -19.54
N LEU A 13 21.90 -7.82 -19.00
CA LEU A 13 21.46 -6.48 -18.58
C LEU A 13 22.14 -6.02 -17.27
N TYR A 14 22.60 -6.96 -16.44
CA TYR A 14 23.17 -6.68 -15.13
C TYR A 14 24.70 -6.90 -15.06
N GLN A 15 25.40 -6.93 -16.21
CA GLN A 15 26.85 -6.98 -16.19
C GLN A 15 27.40 -5.70 -15.57
N SER A 16 27.94 -5.84 -14.37
CA SER A 16 28.74 -4.79 -13.73
C SER A 16 30.03 -4.63 -14.52
N THR A 17 30.20 -3.46 -15.12
CA THR A 17 31.40 -3.08 -15.89
C THR A 17 32.65 -3.33 -15.02
N PRO A 18 33.70 -4.00 -15.52
CA PRO A 18 34.93 -4.16 -14.75
C PRO A 18 35.53 -2.78 -14.46
N ALA A 19 35.91 -2.59 -13.19
CA ALA A 19 36.41 -1.35 -12.63
C ALA A 19 37.84 -1.05 -13.11
N ASN A 20 38.00 -0.58 -14.34
CA ASN A 20 39.22 0.13 -14.73
C ASN A 20 38.91 1.29 -15.67
N PRO A 21 38.84 2.54 -15.18
CA PRO A 21 38.68 3.71 -16.03
C PRO A 21 40.06 4.23 -16.51
N PRO A 22 40.19 4.72 -17.76
CA PRO A 22 41.31 5.58 -18.12
C PRO A 22 41.17 6.93 -17.40
N GLU A 23 42.32 7.50 -17.04
CA GLU A 23 42.47 8.73 -16.28
C GLU A 23 41.67 9.93 -16.84
N GLN A 24 41.13 10.71 -15.89
CA GLN A 24 40.71 12.11 -15.94
C GLN A 24 39.45 12.47 -16.74
N ALA A 25 38.36 12.62 -15.98
CA ALA A 25 37.38 13.69 -16.17
C ALA A 25 36.86 14.14 -14.79
N ASP A 26 37.25 15.35 -14.38
CA ASP A 26 36.67 16.09 -13.26
C ASP A 26 35.16 16.30 -13.49
N TRP A 27 34.32 15.43 -12.95
CA TRP A 27 32.87 15.65 -12.85
C TRP A 27 32.34 14.93 -11.62
N PHE A 28 32.03 15.73 -10.59
CA PHE A 28 31.30 15.39 -9.35
C PHE A 28 31.68 14.04 -8.72
N ASP A 29 32.38 14.12 -7.58
CA ASP A 29 32.56 12.98 -6.70
C ASP A 29 31.37 12.90 -5.72
N PRO A 30 30.35 12.02 -5.91
CA PRO A 30 29.36 11.77 -4.87
C PRO A 30 29.90 10.85 -3.76
N ALA A 31 31.19 10.51 -3.75
CA ALA A 31 31.79 9.65 -2.73
C ALA A 31 32.29 10.41 -1.48
N THR A 32 31.77 11.60 -1.19
CA THR A 32 31.65 11.99 0.22
C THR A 32 30.46 11.22 0.78
N PRO A 33 30.62 10.32 1.77
CA PRO A 33 29.49 9.83 2.53
C PRO A 33 28.91 11.05 3.24
N ALA A 34 27.91 11.69 2.64
CA ALA A 34 27.05 12.59 3.36
C ALA A 34 26.52 11.75 4.52
N GLU A 35 26.94 12.11 5.73
CA GLU A 35 26.57 11.49 6.98
C GLU A 35 25.04 11.51 7.05
N GLN A 36 24.43 10.43 6.53
CA GLN A 36 23.00 10.27 6.50
C GLN A 36 22.60 10.08 7.95
N ALA A 37 22.15 11.18 8.56
CA ALA A 37 21.52 11.17 9.87
C ALA A 37 20.62 9.93 9.96
N PRO A 38 20.75 9.12 11.01
CA PRO A 38 20.10 7.82 11.10
C PRO A 38 18.60 8.02 10.93
N ARG A 39 18.09 7.61 9.77
CA ARG A 39 16.66 7.64 9.49
C ARG A 39 16.01 6.78 10.57
N PRO A 40 15.09 7.33 11.39
CA PRO A 40 14.57 6.60 12.53
C PRO A 40 13.98 5.27 12.05
N PRO A 41 14.28 4.15 12.72
CA PRO A 41 13.78 2.85 12.31
C PRO A 41 12.25 2.93 12.30
N VAL A 42 11.65 2.85 11.11
CA VAL A 42 10.20 2.78 10.95
C VAL A 42 9.77 1.48 11.60
N ARG A 43 9.36 1.56 12.85
CA ARG A 43 8.94 0.41 13.64
C ARG A 43 7.76 -0.22 12.90
N PRO A 44 7.89 -1.44 12.34
CA PRO A 44 6.79 -2.04 11.61
C PRO A 44 5.62 -2.20 12.57
N THR A 45 4.48 -1.60 12.25
CA THR A 45 3.26 -1.79 13.03
C THR A 45 2.96 -3.28 13.13
N PRO A 46 2.65 -3.81 14.33
CA PRO A 46 2.37 -5.22 14.49
C PRO A 46 1.20 -5.60 13.60
N ARG A 47 1.44 -6.52 12.65
CA ARG A 47 0.39 -7.08 11.79
C ARG A 47 -0.39 -8.09 12.61
N GLN A 48 -1.62 -7.77 12.96
CA GLN A 48 -2.53 -8.72 13.60
C GLN A 48 -2.80 -9.89 12.65
N LYS A 49 -2.59 -11.12 13.13
CA LYS A 49 -2.92 -12.34 12.39
C LYS A 49 -4.43 -12.56 12.43
N HIS A 50 -5.04 -12.77 11.26
CA HIS A 50 -6.44 -13.16 11.11
C HIS A 50 -6.50 -14.59 10.59
N THR A 51 -7.40 -15.40 11.17
CA THR A 51 -7.57 -16.82 10.79
C THR A 51 -8.53 -16.99 9.63
N SER A 52 -9.45 -16.05 9.43
CA SER A 52 -10.51 -16.10 8.43
C SER A 52 -10.38 -14.95 7.44
N LYS A 53 -10.77 -15.19 6.19
CA LYS A 53 -10.77 -14.20 5.11
C LYS A 53 -12.17 -14.06 4.52
N ILE A 54 -12.56 -12.82 4.26
CA ILE A 54 -13.68 -12.48 3.38
C ILE A 54 -13.14 -11.82 2.11
N THR A 55 -13.84 -11.97 0.99
CA THR A 55 -13.51 -11.29 -0.28
C THR A 55 -14.67 -10.39 -0.64
N VAL A 56 -14.39 -9.12 -0.94
CA VAL A 56 -15.40 -8.13 -1.31
C VAL A 56 -15.04 -7.55 -2.66
N TYR A 57 -16.02 -7.49 -3.56
CA TYR A 57 -15.90 -6.76 -4.82
C TYR A 57 -16.34 -5.31 -4.57
N VAL A 58 -15.55 -4.38 -5.09
CA VAL A 58 -15.79 -2.94 -5.00
C VAL A 58 -15.66 -2.36 -6.40
N SER A 59 -16.37 -1.28 -6.66
CA SER A 59 -16.19 -0.48 -7.88
C SER A 59 -14.86 0.27 -7.87
N ASP A 60 -14.44 0.76 -9.03
CA ASP A 60 -13.23 1.56 -9.18
C ASP A 60 -13.31 2.86 -8.35
N GLU A 61 -14.49 3.47 -8.27
CA GLU A 61 -14.73 4.68 -7.46
C GLU A 61 -14.56 4.41 -5.96
N GLU A 62 -15.11 3.29 -5.47
CA GLU A 62 -14.97 2.88 -4.07
C GLU A 62 -13.52 2.54 -3.71
N LEU A 63 -12.79 1.87 -4.62
CA LEU A 63 -11.37 1.60 -4.42
C LEU A 63 -10.55 2.90 -4.37
N LEU A 64 -10.83 3.86 -5.25
CA LEU A 64 -10.16 5.16 -5.25
C LEU A 64 -10.46 5.93 -3.95
N ALA A 65 -11.72 5.95 -3.50
CA ALA A 65 -12.12 6.57 -2.25
C ALA A 65 -11.38 5.96 -1.05
N LEU A 66 -11.20 4.63 -1.02
CA LEU A 66 -10.44 3.94 0.02
C LEU A 66 -8.96 4.34 0.03
N GLU A 67 -8.33 4.49 -1.14
CA GLU A 67 -6.94 4.92 -1.23
C GLU A 67 -6.76 6.38 -0.83
N HIS A 68 -7.68 7.27 -1.22
CA HIS A 68 -7.71 8.65 -0.74
C HIS A 68 -7.83 8.73 0.79
N ALA A 69 -8.72 7.94 1.40
CA ALA A 69 -8.86 7.87 2.84
C ALA A 69 -7.55 7.43 3.52
N ARG A 70 -6.86 6.42 2.98
CA ARG A 70 -5.56 5.97 3.50
C ARG A 70 -4.49 7.06 3.44
N LEU A 71 -4.43 7.81 2.34
CA LEU A 71 -3.49 8.93 2.21
C LEU A 71 -3.83 10.06 3.18
N ALA A 72 -5.11 10.39 3.35
CA ALA A 72 -5.58 11.40 4.29
C ALA A 72 -5.23 11.04 5.75
N LEU A 73 -5.41 9.77 6.14
CA LEU A 73 -5.02 9.25 7.46
C LEU A 73 -3.51 9.41 7.71
N ARG A 74 -2.68 9.13 6.70
CA ARG A 74 -1.23 9.28 6.81
C ARG A 74 -0.81 10.75 6.88
N ALA A 75 -1.38 11.61 6.04
CA ALA A 75 -1.03 13.02 5.95
C ALA A 75 -1.46 13.80 7.21
N THR A 76 -2.68 13.56 7.68
CA THR A 76 -3.30 14.36 8.75
C THR A 76 -3.01 13.81 10.13
N HIS A 77 -2.94 12.48 10.28
CA HIS A 77 -2.83 11.81 11.58
C HIS A 77 -1.56 10.99 11.74
N GLY A 78 -0.68 10.94 10.73
CA GLY A 78 0.53 10.12 10.76
C GLY A 78 0.27 8.61 10.73
N LEU A 79 -0.96 8.18 10.44
CA LEU A 79 -1.38 6.78 10.51
C LEU A 79 -1.12 6.08 9.17
N ALA A 80 -0.01 5.33 9.11
CA ALA A 80 0.28 4.45 7.98
C ALA A 80 -0.47 3.12 8.11
N VAL A 81 -1.60 2.99 7.40
CA VAL A 81 -2.44 1.78 7.43
C VAL A 81 -2.64 1.19 6.03
N ASP A 82 -2.89 -0.11 5.97
CA ASP A 82 -3.27 -0.83 4.76
C ASP A 82 -4.81 -0.84 4.56
N ARG A 83 -5.25 -1.23 3.36
CA ARG A 83 -6.69 -1.33 3.00
C ARG A 83 -7.45 -2.23 3.95
N GLY A 84 -6.90 -3.41 4.26
CA GLY A 84 -7.54 -4.39 5.11
C GLY A 84 -7.69 -3.91 6.56
N ARG A 85 -6.78 -3.08 7.06
CA ARG A 85 -6.94 -2.44 8.36
C ARG A 85 -8.08 -1.42 8.35
N VAL A 86 -8.15 -0.54 7.35
CA VAL A 86 -9.26 0.43 7.23
C VAL A 86 -10.62 -0.27 7.18
N VAL A 87 -10.74 -1.30 6.34
CA VAL A 87 -11.99 -2.08 6.22
C VAL A 87 -12.36 -2.77 7.54
N ARG A 88 -11.39 -3.35 8.25
CA ARG A 88 -11.64 -3.99 9.55
C ARG A 88 -12.11 -3.00 10.61
N GLU A 89 -11.50 -1.82 10.71
CA GLU A 89 -11.97 -0.78 11.65
C GLU A 89 -13.38 -0.31 11.30
N ALA A 90 -13.67 -0.09 10.01
CA ALA A 90 -15.01 0.30 9.57
C ALA A 90 -16.06 -0.77 9.93
N VAL A 91 -15.75 -2.06 9.73
CA VAL A 91 -16.63 -3.16 10.15
C VAL A 91 -16.81 -3.18 11.66
N ALA A 92 -15.75 -3.01 12.45
CA ALA A 92 -15.84 -2.98 13.90
C ALA A 92 -16.75 -1.85 14.42
N VAL A 93 -16.60 -0.64 13.85
CA VAL A 93 -17.47 0.51 14.18
C VAL A 93 -18.94 0.21 13.89
N VAL A 94 -19.22 -0.37 12.72
CA VAL A 94 -20.60 -0.70 12.32
C VAL A 94 -21.20 -1.81 13.18
N LEU A 95 -20.41 -2.82 13.57
CA LEU A 95 -20.87 -3.88 14.46
C LEU A 95 -21.13 -3.38 15.88
N ALA A 96 -20.29 -2.46 16.39
CA ALA A 96 -20.51 -1.83 17.68
C ALA A 96 -21.80 -0.99 17.69
N ASP A 97 -22.05 -0.22 16.62
CA ASP A 97 -23.30 0.55 16.46
C ASP A 97 -24.53 -0.37 16.44
N LEU A 98 -24.43 -1.54 15.80
CA LEU A 98 -25.50 -2.53 15.79
C LEU A 98 -25.75 -3.13 17.18
N ASP A 99 -24.69 -3.44 17.93
CA ASP A 99 -24.81 -4.01 19.27
C ASP A 99 -25.43 -3.01 20.26
N GLU A 100 -25.06 -1.73 20.16
CA GLU A 100 -25.56 -0.68 21.04
C GLU A 100 -27.00 -0.23 20.70
N HIS A 101 -27.33 -0.07 19.42
CA HIS A 101 -28.59 0.54 18.98
C HIS A 101 -29.59 -0.45 18.36
N GLY A 102 -29.19 -1.69 18.08
CA GLY A 102 -30.08 -2.71 17.51
C GLY A 102 -30.74 -2.27 16.21
N GLU A 103 -32.07 -2.25 16.19
CA GLU A 103 -32.88 -1.90 15.01
C GLU A 103 -32.70 -0.46 14.52
N ASP A 104 -32.29 0.44 15.40
CA ASP A 104 -32.09 1.86 15.07
C ASP A 104 -30.70 2.15 14.49
N SER A 105 -29.81 1.15 14.47
CA SER A 105 -28.45 1.25 13.95
C SER A 105 -28.41 1.74 12.50
N VAL A 106 -27.29 2.38 12.15
CA VAL A 106 -27.05 2.86 10.78
C VAL A 106 -27.07 1.70 9.79
N LEU A 107 -26.56 0.53 10.18
CA LEU A 107 -26.54 -0.66 9.33
C LEU A 107 -27.96 -1.11 8.96
N VAL A 108 -28.84 -1.29 9.96
CA VAL A 108 -30.22 -1.75 9.72
C VAL A 108 -30.97 -0.76 8.85
N ARG A 109 -30.86 0.54 9.12
CA ARG A 109 -31.50 1.59 8.31
C ARG A 109 -31.03 1.58 6.86
N ARG A 110 -29.72 1.46 6.61
CA ARG A 110 -29.17 1.40 5.25
C ARG A 110 -29.60 0.15 4.49
N LEU A 111 -29.60 -1.01 5.13
CA LEU A 111 -30.01 -2.26 4.49
C LEU A 111 -31.51 -2.26 4.16
N ARG A 112 -32.37 -1.75 5.05
CA ARG A 112 -33.81 -1.59 4.76
C ARG A 112 -34.06 -0.67 3.55
N GLN A 113 -33.31 0.43 3.42
CA GLN A 113 -33.43 1.35 2.29
C GLN A 113 -32.84 0.78 0.98
N GLY A 114 -31.73 0.04 1.07
CA GLY A 114 -31.01 -0.53 -0.06
C GLY A 114 -31.65 -1.78 -0.67
N THR A 115 -32.62 -2.40 0.02
CA THR A 115 -33.33 -3.60 -0.48
C THR A 115 -34.44 -3.25 -1.50
N GLY A 116 -34.69 -1.95 -1.74
CA GLY A 116 -35.70 -1.46 -2.68
C GLY A 116 -35.21 -1.18 -4.11
N LYS A 117 -34.00 -1.61 -4.48
CA LYS A 117 -33.45 -1.41 -5.84
C LYS A 117 -33.15 -2.72 -6.53
#